data_AF-A0A399Y1G9-F1
#
_entry.id   AF-A0A399Y1G9-F1
#
_cell.length_a   1.000
_cell.length_b   1.000
_cell.length_c   1.000
_cell.angle_alpha   90.00
_cell.angle_beta   90.00
_cell.angle_gamma   90.00
#
_symmetry.space_group_name_H-M   'P 1'
#
loop_
_entity.id
_entity.type
_entity.pdbx_description
1 polymer ?
#
loop_
_entity_poly.entity_id
_entity_poly.type
_entity_poly.pdbx_seq_one_letter_code
_entity_poly.pdbx_strand_id
1 'polypeptide(L)'
;MISVEEHLEAVLRQIEPVGTERLPVARAHGLVTTEDVRSRADLPRFDNSSMDGYAVRREDLEGAGPETPVLLTVSGDVAAGDPLPREHVPGQAWRIMTGA
;
A
#
# COMPACT_ATOMS: atom_id res chain seq x y z
N MET A 1 -52.04 16.68 -16.94
CA MET A 1 -50.95 15.87 -17.52
C MET A 1 -49.77 16.08 -16.61
N ILE A 2 -49.21 15.02 -16.02
CA ILE A 2 -48.03 15.14 -15.15
C ILE A 2 -46.77 15.15 -16.01
N SER A 3 -45.68 15.73 -15.50
CA SER A 3 -44.38 15.70 -16.18
C SER A 3 -43.74 14.31 -16.12
N VAL A 4 -42.69 14.10 -16.90
CA VAL A 4 -41.90 12.86 -16.87
C VAL A 4 -41.23 12.69 -15.50
N GLU A 5 -40.74 13.78 -14.91
CA GLU A 5 -40.10 13.80 -13.59
C GLU A 5 -41.08 13.44 -12.48
N GLU A 6 -42.29 14.00 -12.51
CA GLU A 6 -43.35 13.67 -11.54
C GLU A 6 -43.75 12.20 -11.63
N HIS A 7 -43.80 11.65 -12.85
CA HIS A 7 -44.10 10.24 -13.06
C HIS A 7 -42.96 9.32 -12.59
N LEU A 8 -41.71 9.67 -12.90
CA LEU A 8 -40.52 8.94 -12.44
C LEU A 8 -40.46 8.90 -10.92
N GLU A 9 -40.71 10.02 -10.25
CA GLU A 9 -40.71 10.09 -8.80
C GLU A 9 -41.80 9.20 -8.19
N ALA A 10 -43.00 9.19 -8.77
CA ALA A 10 -44.11 8.34 -8.32
C ALA A 10 -43.78 6.83 -8.46
N VAL A 11 -43.01 6.44 -9.48
CA VAL A 11 -42.53 5.06 -9.65
C VAL A 11 -41.44 4.73 -8.63
N LEU A 12 -40.43 5.59 -8.49
CA LEU A 12 -39.31 5.35 -7.56
C LEU A 12 -39.76 5.26 -6.10
N ARG A 13 -40.79 6.03 -5.71
CA ARG A 13 -41.37 5.97 -4.35
C ARG A 13 -42.01 4.62 -3.98
N GLN A 14 -42.27 3.76 -4.96
CA GLN A 14 -42.85 2.42 -4.73
C GLN A 14 -41.77 1.32 -4.66
N ILE A 15 -40.50 1.67 -4.88
CA ILE A 15 -39.39 0.71 -4.91
C ILE A 15 -38.64 0.79 -3.59
N GLU A 16 -38.50 -0.35 -2.93
CA GLU A 16 -37.66 -0.50 -1.75
C GLU A 16 -36.30 -1.12 -2.11
N PRO A 17 -35.20 -0.73 -1.43
CA PRO A 17 -33.93 -1.42 -1.59
C PRO A 17 -34.06 -2.92 -1.28
N VAL A 18 -33.41 -3.75 -2.10
CA VAL A 18 -33.32 -5.19 -1.84
C VAL A 18 -32.41 -5.49 -0.65
N GLY A 19 -32.55 -6.69 -0.08
CA GLY A 19 -31.69 -7.17 0.98
C GLY A 19 -30.21 -7.19 0.59
N THR A 20 -29.34 -7.15 1.60
CA THR A 20 -27.89 -7.17 1.42
C THR A 20 -27.34 -8.59 1.62
N GLU A 21 -26.24 -8.90 0.94
CA GLU A 21 -25.58 -10.20 1.06
C GLU A 21 -24.05 -10.01 1.20
N ARG A 22 -23.41 -10.88 1.97
CA ARG A 22 -21.94 -11.00 1.99
C ARG A 22 -21.53 -12.07 0.99
N LEU A 23 -20.76 -11.67 -0.02
CA LEU A 23 -20.25 -12.55 -1.06
C LEU A 23 -18.74 -12.43 -1.22
N PRO A 24 -18.06 -13.43 -1.82
CA PRO A 24 -16.65 -13.31 -2.18
C PRO A 24 -16.41 -12.16 -3.17
N VAL A 25 -15.31 -11.42 -3.01
CA VAL A 25 -14.96 -10.27 -3.88
C VAL A 25 -14.97 -10.64 -5.36
N ALA A 26 -14.56 -11.86 -5.71
CA ALA A 26 -14.58 -12.34 -7.10
C ALA A 26 -15.97 -12.37 -7.74
N ARG A 27 -17.06 -12.33 -6.95
CA ARG A 27 -18.45 -12.29 -7.42
C ARG A 27 -19.10 -10.91 -7.30
N ALA A 28 -18.35 -9.89 -6.85
CA ALA A 28 -18.90 -8.57 -6.58
C ALA A 28 -18.92 -7.64 -7.80
N HIS A 29 -18.33 -8.05 -8.92
CA HIS A 29 -18.30 -7.23 -10.13
C HIS A 29 -19.72 -6.91 -10.63
N GLY A 30 -20.02 -5.63 -10.82
CA GLY A 30 -21.33 -5.13 -11.26
C GLY A 30 -22.36 -4.91 -10.15
N LEU A 31 -22.04 -5.24 -8.89
CA LEU A 31 -22.87 -4.95 -7.73
C LEU A 31 -22.53 -3.58 -7.12
N VAL A 32 -23.42 -3.11 -6.25
CA VAL A 32 -23.25 -1.86 -5.48
C VAL A 32 -22.91 -2.21 -4.03
N THR A 33 -21.93 -1.51 -3.45
CA THR A 33 -21.61 -1.62 -2.03
C THR A 33 -22.72 -1.03 -1.17
N THR A 34 -23.07 -1.72 -0.09
CA THR A 34 -24.16 -1.31 0.80
C THR A 34 -23.69 -0.35 1.92
N GLU A 35 -22.38 -0.24 2.12
CA GLU A 35 -21.73 0.63 3.10
C GLU A 35 -20.36 1.10 2.59
N ASP A 36 -19.78 2.11 3.25
CA ASP A 36 -18.43 2.59 2.97
C ASP A 36 -17.39 1.48 3.19
N VAL A 37 -16.48 1.31 2.24
CA VAL A 37 -15.34 0.40 2.38
C VAL A 37 -14.12 1.17 2.86
N ARG A 38 -13.67 0.90 4.09
CA ARG A 38 -12.50 1.53 4.69
C ARG A 38 -11.34 0.54 4.78
N SER A 39 -10.12 1.02 4.51
CA SER A 39 -8.93 0.18 4.71
C SER A 39 -8.78 -0.19 6.18
N ARG A 40 -8.39 -1.44 6.43
CA ARG A 40 -8.13 -1.95 7.79
C ARG A 40 -6.66 -1.88 8.17
N ALA A 41 -5.80 -1.44 7.26
CA ALA A 41 -4.36 -1.33 7.46
C ALA A 41 -3.76 -0.31 6.50
N ASP A 42 -2.60 0.23 6.87
CA ASP A 42 -1.79 1.02 5.97
C ASP A 42 -1.17 0.14 4.87
N LEU A 43 -0.95 0.77 3.73
CA LEU A 43 -0.27 0.17 2.59
C LEU A 43 0.82 1.16 2.12
N PRO A 44 2.09 0.73 2.03
CA PRO A 44 2.61 -0.59 2.40
C PRO A 44 2.50 -0.86 3.92
N ARG A 45 2.51 -2.14 4.32
CA ARG A 45 2.38 -2.54 5.74
C ARG A 45 3.63 -2.26 6.59
N PHE A 46 4.74 -1.96 5.93
CA PHE A 46 6.04 -1.66 6.52
C PHE A 46 6.85 -0.82 5.51
N ASP A 47 7.89 -0.15 5.99
CA ASP A 47 8.83 0.58 5.13
C ASP A 47 9.56 -0.41 4.23
N ASN A 48 9.38 -0.31 2.92
CA ASN A 48 9.98 -1.22 1.96
C ASN A 48 10.85 -0.49 0.94
N SER A 49 11.74 -1.23 0.29
CA SER A 49 12.57 -0.68 -0.77
C SER A 49 11.79 -0.60 -2.08
N SER A 50 11.77 0.58 -2.71
CA SER A 50 11.17 0.77 -4.03
C SER A 50 12.03 0.22 -5.18
N MET A 51 13.31 -0.07 -4.91
CA MET A 51 14.31 -0.48 -5.90
C MET A 51 15.30 -1.46 -5.29
N ASP A 52 16.03 -2.17 -6.15
CA ASP A 52 17.20 -2.91 -5.72
C ASP A 52 18.36 -1.94 -5.42
N GLY A 53 19.09 -2.15 -4.33
CA GLY A 53 20.16 -1.25 -3.92
C GLY A 53 20.80 -1.62 -2.58
N TYR A 54 21.13 -0.59 -1.80
CA TYR A 54 21.72 -0.74 -0.47
C TYR A 54 20.95 0.10 0.55
N ALA A 55 20.42 -0.55 1.58
CA ALA A 55 19.88 0.12 2.74
C ALA A 55 21.04 0.58 3.64
N VAL A 56 21.08 1.88 3.91
CA VAL A 56 22.16 2.56 4.63
C VAL A 56 21.57 3.47 5.70
N ARG A 57 22.35 3.79 6.72
CA ARG A 57 22.00 4.83 7.68
C ARG A 57 22.34 6.19 7.06
N ARG A 58 21.42 7.16 7.15
CA ARG A 58 21.63 8.49 6.56
C ARG A 58 22.85 9.18 7.17
N GLU A 59 23.05 9.01 8.48
CA GLU A 59 24.14 9.61 9.24
C GLU A 59 25.52 9.13 8.75
N ASP A 60 25.59 7.89 8.26
CA ASP A 60 26.86 7.36 7.74
C ASP A 60 27.23 8.00 6.39
N LEU A 61 26.31 8.69 5.72
CA LEU A 61 26.57 9.39 4.46
C LEU A 61 26.94 10.88 4.64
N GLU A 62 27.06 11.37 5.87
CA GLU A 62 27.43 12.77 6.10
C GLU A 62 28.81 13.09 5.52
N GLY A 63 28.89 14.16 4.71
CA GLY A 63 30.12 14.56 4.03
C GLY A 63 30.49 13.71 2.79
N ALA A 64 29.66 12.73 2.42
CA ALA A 64 29.85 11.98 1.19
C ALA A 64 29.76 12.91 -0.04
N GLY A 65 30.75 12.82 -0.92
CA GLY A 65 30.81 13.57 -2.16
C GLY A 65 31.60 12.83 -3.23
N PRO A 66 31.59 13.29 -4.49
CA PRO A 66 32.31 12.64 -5.58
C PRO A 66 33.81 12.46 -5.31
N GLU A 67 34.44 13.45 -4.67
CA GLU A 67 35.86 13.44 -4.31
C GLU A 67 36.13 12.87 -2.90
N THR A 68 35.07 12.68 -2.10
CA THR A 68 35.13 12.20 -0.71
C THR A 68 34.12 11.07 -0.51
N PRO A 69 34.33 9.90 -1.13
CA PRO A 69 33.40 8.79 -0.99
C PRO A 69 33.43 8.21 0.43
N VAL A 70 32.27 7.82 0.93
CA VAL A 70 32.15 7.01 2.14
C VAL A 70 32.21 5.53 1.75
N LEU A 71 32.94 4.75 2.55
CA LEU A 71 33.00 3.29 2.41
C LEU A 71 32.20 2.63 3.54
N LEU A 72 31.21 1.81 3.15
CA LEU A 72 30.37 1.04 4.08
C LEU A 72 30.58 -0.46 3.85
N THR A 73 30.57 -1.23 4.93
CA THR A 73 30.67 -2.70 4.86
C THR A 73 29.30 -3.29 4.55
N VAL A 74 29.20 -4.10 3.48
CA VAL A 74 27.96 -4.83 3.18
C VAL A 74 27.87 -6.06 4.07
N SER A 75 26.92 -6.07 5.01
CA SER A 75 26.79 -7.10 6.05
C SER A 75 25.86 -8.26 5.67
N GLY A 76 25.20 -8.15 4.52
CA GLY A 76 24.41 -9.21 3.92
C GLY A 76 23.27 -8.68 3.07
N ASP A 77 22.28 -9.55 2.85
CA ASP A 77 21.15 -9.30 1.96
C ASP A 77 19.81 -9.25 2.72
N VAL A 78 18.89 -8.43 2.22
CA VAL A 78 17.48 -8.38 2.64
C VAL A 78 16.60 -8.55 1.40
N ALA A 79 15.84 -9.64 1.37
CA ALA A 79 14.93 -9.98 0.27
C ALA A 79 13.47 -9.71 0.65
N ALA A 80 12.60 -9.59 -0.37
CA ALA A 80 11.17 -9.43 -0.16
C ALA A 80 10.60 -10.62 0.64
N GLY A 81 9.93 -10.32 1.76
CA GLY A 81 9.34 -11.32 2.65
C GLY A 81 10.28 -11.87 3.72
N ASP A 82 11.53 -11.39 3.80
CA ASP A 82 12.40 -11.70 4.94
C ASP A 82 11.78 -11.17 6.26
N PRO A 83 11.97 -11.88 7.39
CA PRO A 83 11.48 -11.43 8.69
C PRO A 83 12.19 -10.15 9.18
N LEU A 84 11.44 -9.37 9.99
CA LEU A 84 11.76 -8.10 10.67
C LEU A 84 13.20 -7.95 11.22
N PRO A 85 13.67 -6.69 11.46
CA PRO A 85 14.86 -6.16 10.82
C PRO A 85 16.16 -6.69 11.41
N ARG A 86 17.17 -6.75 10.55
CA ARG A 86 18.56 -6.92 10.96
C ARG A 86 19.07 -5.59 11.51
N GLU A 87 19.90 -5.64 12.55
CA GLU A 87 20.42 -4.43 13.18
C GLU A 87 21.20 -3.58 12.17
N HIS A 88 20.84 -2.29 12.07
CA HIS A 88 21.58 -1.32 11.27
C HIS A 88 22.72 -0.76 12.11
N VAL A 89 23.90 -1.35 11.96
CA VAL A 89 25.12 -0.94 12.65
C VAL A 89 25.79 0.22 11.91
N PRO A 90 26.34 1.24 12.60
CA PRO A 90 27.08 2.32 11.97
C PRO A 90 28.24 1.82 11.09
N GLY A 91 28.41 2.43 9.92
CA GLY A 91 29.44 2.07 8.94
C GLY A 91 29.09 0.82 8.12
N GLN A 92 27.86 0.32 8.21
CA GLN A 92 27.39 -0.87 7.48
C GLN A 92 26.23 -0.56 6.55
N ALA A 93 26.07 -1.43 5.55
CA ALA A 93 24.99 -1.42 4.60
C ALA A 93 24.41 -2.83 4.45
N TRP A 94 23.14 -2.90 4.07
CA TRP A 94 22.48 -4.14 3.66
C TRP A 94 22.17 -4.04 2.17
N ARG A 95 22.54 -5.06 1.38
CA ARG A 95 22.05 -5.14 0.00
C ARG A 95 20.57 -5.48 0.06
N ILE A 96 19.71 -4.63 -0.50
CA ILE A 96 18.25 -4.72 -0.36
C ILE A 96 17.61 -4.89 -1.74
N MET A 97 16.57 -5.71 -1.82
CA MET A 97 15.80 -5.95 -3.05
C MET A 97 14.47 -5.19 -3.01
N THR A 98 13.87 -4.97 -4.18
CA THR A 98 12.57 -4.33 -4.33
C THR A 98 11.48 -5.07 -3.53
N GLY A 99 10.74 -4.33 -2.70
CA GLY A 99 9.65 -4.84 -1.86
C GLY A 99 10.09 -5.48 -0.53
N ALA A 100 11.40 -5.56 -0.29
CA ALA A 100 11.98 -5.94 1.00
C ALA A 100 11.85 -4.84 2.05
#